data_AF-A0A8J7TZX0-F1
#
_entry.id   AF-A0A8J7TZX0-F1
#
_cell.length_a   1.000
_cell.length_b   1.000
_cell.length_c   1.000
_cell.angle_alpha   90.00
_cell.angle_beta   90.00
_cell.angle_gamma   90.00
#
_symmetry.space_group_name_H-M   'P 1'
#
loop_
_entity.id
_entity.type
_entity.pdbx_description
1 polymer ?
#
loop_
_entity_poly.entity_id
_entity_poly.type
_entity_poly.pdbx_seq_one_letter_code
_entity_poly.pdbx_strand_id
1 'polypeptide(L)'
;MRRGFVCVAVALAGPVLGSEPDQDRVRMQLKSDNYTVTWGIPQALDPKAELEIGEGSGHGFTLGWLRFRPGTGSVDVLSIEFNAGRPPAPPKRLPKWEPDRAPVTVKRARMKLETYADLLRDLAVVDAATLKPVERDSFGFSSNDFWVQARLTADRKAMIDLDWAGYEGTASEVEYAKPGAVVALARASVEALDFKEHALTDEERGWASEKFARDWKKFRDEKFHWWVRERSIVTIGVVGDKAALPTLRDLLASDPPKDGLTDASAPRCVYYAINAVTRLTKKDVRDKPVEEMDLEKTRRKVLDALRDVK
;
A
#
# COMPACT_ATOMS: atom_id res chain seq x y z
N MET A 1 -9.33 -58.07 31.08
CA MET A 1 -9.08 -56.63 31.31
C MET A 1 -8.00 -56.16 30.35
N ARG A 2 -8.36 -55.37 29.32
CA ARG A 2 -7.41 -54.82 28.33
C ARG A 2 -6.87 -53.49 28.85
N ARG A 3 -5.56 -53.39 29.06
CA ARG A 3 -4.86 -52.12 29.35
C ARG A 3 -4.49 -51.46 28.02
N GLY A 4 -5.11 -50.32 27.72
CA GLY A 4 -4.73 -49.48 26.59
C GLY A 4 -3.50 -48.64 26.93
N PHE A 5 -2.48 -48.70 26.09
CA PHE A 5 -1.35 -47.77 26.10
C PHE A 5 -1.77 -46.51 25.36
N VAL A 6 -1.72 -45.36 26.03
CA VAL A 6 -1.84 -44.03 25.41
C VAL A 6 -0.42 -43.54 25.13
N CYS A 7 -0.03 -43.49 23.86
CA CYS A 7 1.19 -42.80 23.43
C CYS A 7 0.91 -41.29 23.39
N VAL A 8 1.45 -40.55 24.37
CA VAL A 8 1.52 -39.09 24.32
C VAL A 8 2.76 -38.73 23.50
N ALA A 9 2.56 -38.28 22.26
CA ALA A 9 3.60 -37.67 21.46
C ALA A 9 3.78 -36.21 21.92
N VAL A 10 4.82 -35.95 22.70
CA VAL A 10 5.28 -34.59 22.99
C VAL A 10 6.08 -34.12 21.80
N ALA A 11 5.47 -33.29 20.94
CA ALA A 11 6.18 -32.58 19.90
C ALA A 11 6.98 -31.43 20.55
N LEU A 12 8.27 -31.64 20.74
CA LEU A 12 9.22 -30.59 21.12
C LEU A 12 9.40 -29.65 19.92
N ALA A 13 8.73 -28.50 19.96
CA ALA A 13 9.08 -27.36 19.12
C ALA A 13 10.43 -26.83 19.61
N GLY A 14 11.53 -27.34 19.05
CA GLY A 14 12.85 -26.75 19.25
C GLY A 14 12.87 -25.33 18.65
N PRO A 15 13.57 -24.37 19.28
CA PRO A 15 13.78 -23.07 18.65
C PRO A 15 14.53 -23.31 17.34
N VAL A 16 13.91 -22.89 16.23
CA VAL A 16 14.62 -22.77 14.96
C VAL A 16 15.75 -21.77 15.21
N LEU A 17 16.98 -22.29 15.29
CA LEU A 17 18.22 -21.52 15.34
C LEU A 17 18.37 -20.80 13.99
N GLY A 18 17.60 -19.72 13.80
CA GLY A 18 17.85 -18.74 12.75
C GLY A 18 19.08 -17.92 13.13
N SER A 19 19.82 -17.44 12.12
CA SER A 19 20.87 -16.44 12.29
C SER A 19 20.34 -15.27 13.13
N GLU A 20 21.17 -14.59 13.92
CA GLU A 20 20.75 -13.34 14.55
C GLU A 20 20.35 -12.31 13.47
N PRO A 21 19.42 -11.38 13.72
CA PRO A 21 19.11 -10.32 12.77
C PRO A 21 20.39 -9.54 12.45
N ASP A 22 20.57 -9.15 11.18
CA ASP A 22 21.64 -8.26 10.78
C ASP A 22 21.34 -6.87 11.35
N GLN A 23 21.75 -6.68 12.61
CA GLN A 23 21.44 -5.46 13.36
C GLN A 23 22.04 -4.24 12.67
N ASP A 24 23.16 -4.38 11.95
CA ASP A 24 23.79 -3.28 11.25
C ASP A 24 22.94 -2.85 10.05
N ARG A 25 22.36 -3.80 9.32
CA ARG A 25 21.40 -3.50 8.25
C ARG A 25 20.19 -2.71 8.74
N VAL A 26 19.58 -3.09 9.86
CA VAL A 26 18.42 -2.37 10.44
C VAL A 26 18.83 -1.00 10.99
N ARG A 27 19.95 -0.93 11.72
CA ARG A 27 20.48 0.32 12.28
C ARG A 27 20.74 1.37 11.20
N MET A 28 21.22 0.95 10.03
CA MET A 28 21.45 1.84 8.91
C MET A 28 20.16 2.49 8.38
N GLN A 29 19.02 1.79 8.43
CA GLN A 29 17.73 2.35 7.98
C GLN A 29 17.13 3.37 8.96
N LEU A 30 17.49 3.28 10.24
CA LEU A 30 17.05 4.21 11.29
C LEU A 30 18.16 5.18 11.71
N LYS A 31 19.20 5.33 10.89
CA LYS A 31 20.26 6.30 11.14
C LYS A 31 19.77 7.68 10.67
N SER A 32 19.54 8.57 11.61
CA SER A 32 19.26 9.98 11.32
C SER A 32 19.90 10.87 12.37
N ASP A 33 20.12 12.10 11.95
CA ASP A 33 20.58 13.20 12.77
C ASP A 33 19.40 13.90 13.48
N ASN A 34 18.15 13.62 13.06
CA ASN A 34 16.93 14.28 13.55
C ASN A 34 16.27 13.57 14.73
N TYR A 35 16.71 12.36 15.07
CA TYR A 35 16.22 11.62 16.22
C TYR A 35 17.32 10.69 16.76
N THR A 36 17.18 10.30 18.03
CA THR A 36 17.98 9.23 18.63
C THR A 36 17.16 7.94 18.66
N VAL A 37 17.84 6.80 18.59
CA VAL A 37 17.21 5.47 18.62
C VAL A 37 17.59 4.74 19.90
N THR A 38 16.58 4.27 20.63
CA THR A 38 16.74 3.30 21.71
C THR A 38 16.20 1.96 21.25
N TRP A 39 17.02 0.91 21.32
CA TRP A 39 16.64 -0.42 20.86
C TRP A 39 15.92 -1.20 21.96
N GLY A 40 14.66 -1.55 21.72
CA GLY A 40 13.88 -2.42 22.59
C GLY A 40 14.16 -3.91 22.35
N ILE A 41 13.41 -4.77 23.05
CA ILE A 41 13.44 -6.22 22.84
C ILE A 41 12.46 -6.58 21.71
N PRO A 42 12.95 -7.09 20.55
CA PRO A 42 12.08 -7.49 19.45
C PRO A 42 11.12 -8.61 19.86
N GLN A 43 9.84 -8.47 19.54
CA GLN A 43 8.86 -9.54 19.70
C GLN A 43 8.89 -10.46 18.47
N ALA A 44 8.74 -11.77 18.69
CA ALA A 44 8.62 -12.70 17.58
C ALA A 44 7.34 -12.41 16.78
N LEU A 45 7.50 -12.21 15.46
CA LEU A 45 6.37 -12.05 14.54
C LEU A 45 5.94 -13.42 14.00
N ASP A 46 4.65 -13.57 13.69
CA ASP A 46 4.13 -14.82 13.15
C ASP A 46 4.70 -15.06 11.73
N PRO A 47 5.39 -16.19 11.47
CA PRO A 47 5.92 -16.51 10.13
C PRO A 47 4.83 -16.71 9.07
N LYS A 48 3.55 -16.85 9.47
CA LYS A 48 2.39 -16.92 8.58
C LYS A 48 1.71 -15.57 8.37
N ALA A 49 2.18 -14.50 9.02
CA ALA A 49 1.64 -13.17 8.82
C ALA A 49 1.76 -12.75 7.35
N GLU A 50 0.76 -12.04 6.85
CA GLU A 50 0.83 -11.39 5.54
C GLU A 50 1.39 -9.98 5.71
N LEU A 51 2.38 -9.61 4.89
CA LEU A 51 2.96 -8.27 4.85
C LEU A 51 2.46 -7.53 3.61
N GLU A 52 1.91 -6.34 3.81
CA GLU A 52 1.61 -5.39 2.75
C GLU A 52 2.54 -4.20 2.87
N ILE A 53 3.13 -3.79 1.75
CA ILE A 53 3.96 -2.59 1.64
C ILE A 53 3.32 -1.67 0.60
N GLY A 54 3.26 -0.39 0.93
CA GLY A 54 2.87 0.66 0.00
C GLY A 54 3.97 1.71 -0.07
N GLU A 55 4.25 2.20 -1.27
CA GLU A 55 5.07 3.39 -1.45
C GLU A 55 4.69 4.19 -2.68
N GLY A 56 5.13 5.44 -2.77
CA GLY A 56 5.02 6.21 -3.99
C GLY A 56 5.63 7.59 -3.87
N SER A 57 5.71 8.28 -5.01
CA SER A 57 6.14 9.68 -5.09
C SER A 57 5.08 10.51 -5.81
N GLY A 58 4.68 11.62 -5.20
CA GLY A 58 3.73 12.55 -5.82
C GLY A 58 4.36 13.22 -7.04
N HIS A 59 5.59 13.70 -6.90
CA HIS A 59 6.42 14.27 -7.98
C HIS A 59 6.82 13.23 -9.04
N GLY A 60 7.14 12.01 -8.64
CA GLY A 60 7.46 10.91 -9.55
C GLY A 60 6.22 10.36 -10.27
N PHE A 61 5.01 10.73 -9.82
CA PHE A 61 3.74 10.18 -10.30
C PHE A 61 3.67 8.65 -10.21
N THR A 62 4.26 8.05 -9.17
CA THR A 62 4.30 6.60 -8.95
C THR A 62 3.46 6.19 -7.75
N LEU A 63 2.96 4.96 -7.77
CA LEU A 63 2.35 4.29 -6.63
C LEU A 63 2.63 2.80 -6.77
N GLY A 64 3.17 2.16 -5.73
CA GLY A 64 3.52 0.75 -5.70
C GLY A 64 2.92 0.06 -4.50
N TRP A 65 2.43 -1.16 -4.68
CA TRP A 65 2.04 -2.08 -3.62
C TRP A 65 2.82 -3.38 -3.75
N LEU A 66 3.34 -3.89 -2.63
CA LEU A 66 3.80 -5.27 -2.51
C LEU A 66 2.91 -6.01 -1.53
N ARG A 67 2.61 -7.26 -1.83
CA ARG A 67 1.98 -8.20 -0.89
C ARG A 67 2.84 -9.45 -0.79
N PHE A 68 3.22 -9.80 0.42
CA PHE A 68 3.92 -11.03 0.78
C PHE A 68 2.91 -11.96 1.43
N ARG A 69 2.65 -13.10 0.80
CA ARG A 69 1.73 -14.11 1.32
C ARG A 69 2.46 -15.43 1.56
N PRO A 70 2.70 -15.81 2.82
CA PRO A 70 3.32 -17.10 3.14
C PRO A 70 2.44 -18.28 2.68
N GLY A 71 3.06 -19.25 2.02
CA GLY A 71 2.44 -20.50 1.59
C GLY A 71 3.21 -21.74 2.06
N THR A 72 2.79 -22.91 1.58
CA THR A 72 3.44 -24.19 1.90
C THR A 72 4.76 -24.34 1.15
N GLY A 73 5.83 -23.70 1.64
CA GLY A 73 7.20 -23.87 1.13
C GLY A 73 7.82 -22.63 0.46
N SER A 74 7.04 -21.58 0.22
CA SER A 74 7.54 -20.29 -0.28
C SER A 74 6.62 -19.16 0.14
N VAL A 75 7.08 -17.93 -0.03
CA VAL A 75 6.25 -16.73 0.08
C VAL A 75 5.94 -16.22 -1.32
N ASP A 76 4.67 -16.12 -1.66
CA ASP A 76 4.23 -15.44 -2.89
C ASP A 76 4.40 -13.94 -2.71
N VAL A 77 5.10 -13.29 -3.64
CA VAL A 77 5.26 -11.83 -3.64
C VAL A 77 4.55 -11.25 -4.85
N LEU A 78 3.46 -10.52 -4.64
CA LEU A 78 2.74 -9.77 -5.66
C LEU A 78 3.23 -8.32 -5.66
N SER A 79 3.55 -7.78 -6.84
CA SER A 79 3.88 -6.37 -7.04
C SER A 79 2.87 -5.73 -8.00
N ILE A 80 2.29 -4.60 -7.58
CA ILE A 80 1.38 -3.78 -8.37
C ILE A 80 1.97 -2.38 -8.44
N GLU A 81 2.29 -1.91 -9.64
CA GLU A 81 2.95 -0.62 -9.83
C GLU A 81 2.23 0.24 -10.86
N PHE A 82 1.77 1.39 -10.41
CA PHE A 82 1.25 2.45 -11.26
C PHE A 82 2.41 3.31 -11.79
N ASN A 83 2.42 3.53 -13.10
CA ASN A 83 3.44 4.30 -13.84
C ASN A 83 4.87 3.74 -13.74
N ALA A 84 5.03 2.42 -13.60
CA ALA A 84 6.35 1.78 -13.61
C ALA A 84 7.18 2.20 -14.84
N GLY A 85 8.36 2.80 -14.58
CA GLY A 85 9.34 3.17 -15.62
C GLY A 85 8.92 4.32 -16.55
N ARG A 86 7.85 5.07 -16.27
CA ARG A 86 7.45 6.23 -17.09
C ARG A 86 8.04 7.53 -16.53
N PRO A 87 8.62 8.40 -17.37
CA PRO A 87 8.98 9.75 -16.95
C PRO A 87 7.72 10.54 -16.57
N PRO A 88 7.81 11.47 -15.60
CA PRO A 88 6.67 12.25 -15.14
C PRO A 88 6.05 13.02 -16.32
N ALA A 89 4.77 12.76 -16.60
CA ALA A 89 4.05 13.51 -17.62
C ALA A 89 3.75 14.93 -17.12
N PRO A 90 3.85 15.97 -17.97
CA PRO A 90 3.60 17.34 -17.53
C PRO A 90 2.15 17.50 -17.01
N PRO A 91 1.94 18.17 -15.87
CA PRO A 91 0.68 18.20 -15.12
C PRO A 91 -0.46 18.99 -15.79
N LYS A 92 -0.25 19.54 -16.99
CA LYS A 92 -1.16 20.54 -17.57
C LYS A 92 -2.42 19.96 -18.21
N ARG A 93 -2.57 18.63 -18.31
CA ARG A 93 -3.78 17.98 -18.84
C ARG A 93 -4.07 16.71 -18.05
N LEU A 94 -5.35 16.44 -17.80
CA LEU A 94 -5.79 15.13 -17.30
C LEU A 94 -5.16 14.04 -18.19
N PRO A 95 -4.60 12.97 -17.60
CA PRO A 95 -4.02 11.89 -18.40
C PRO A 95 -5.05 11.39 -19.40
N LYS A 96 -4.71 11.41 -20.69
CA LYS A 96 -5.53 10.87 -21.78
C LYS A 96 -5.47 9.35 -21.80
N TRP A 97 -5.70 8.72 -20.65
CA TRP A 97 -5.80 7.28 -20.60
C TRP A 97 -7.14 6.89 -21.18
N GLU A 98 -7.11 6.04 -22.19
CA GLU A 98 -8.33 5.37 -22.62
C GLU A 98 -8.97 4.69 -21.39
N PRO A 99 -10.31 4.63 -21.33
CA PRO A 99 -11.01 4.08 -20.18
C PRO A 99 -10.61 2.64 -19.84
N ASP A 100 -9.98 1.90 -20.76
CA ASP A 100 -9.49 0.54 -20.60
C ASP A 100 -7.98 0.43 -20.30
N ARG A 101 -7.21 1.53 -20.37
CA ARG A 101 -5.74 1.51 -20.26
C ARG A 101 -5.21 2.46 -19.19
N ALA A 102 -5.24 2.04 -17.93
CA ALA A 102 -4.43 2.68 -16.89
C ALA A 102 -3.05 2.01 -16.81
N PRO A 103 -1.96 2.77 -16.62
CA PRO A 103 -0.58 2.28 -16.67
C PRO A 103 -0.22 1.52 -15.38
N VAL A 104 -0.88 0.39 -15.14
CA VAL A 104 -0.65 -0.47 -13.98
C VAL A 104 0.02 -1.75 -14.45
N THR A 105 1.18 -2.03 -13.87
CA THR A 105 1.93 -3.27 -14.10
C THR A 105 1.69 -4.21 -12.93
N VAL A 106 1.49 -5.50 -13.21
CA VAL A 106 1.30 -6.52 -12.18
C VAL A 106 2.32 -7.62 -12.40
N LYS A 107 3.16 -7.83 -11.39
CA LYS A 107 4.18 -8.86 -11.42
C LYS A 107 4.09 -9.76 -10.19
N ARG A 108 4.61 -10.98 -10.32
CA ARG A 108 4.71 -11.94 -9.24
C ARG A 108 6.08 -12.58 -9.21
N ALA A 109 6.57 -12.82 -8.00
CA ALA A 109 7.76 -13.61 -7.74
C ALA A 109 7.50 -14.60 -6.59
N ARG A 110 8.47 -15.49 -6.36
CA ARG A 110 8.51 -16.35 -5.17
C ARG A 110 9.76 -16.06 -4.36
N MET A 111 9.55 -15.86 -3.07
CA MET A 111 10.59 -15.69 -2.07
C MET A 111 10.71 -16.97 -1.22
N LYS A 112 11.93 -17.27 -0.77
CA LYS A 112 12.19 -18.38 0.15
C LYS A 112 11.63 -18.06 1.54
N LEU A 113 11.14 -19.06 2.26
CA LEU A 113 10.58 -18.87 3.61
C LEU A 113 11.62 -18.30 4.58
N GLU A 114 12.89 -18.71 4.43
CA GLU A 114 13.99 -18.23 5.27
C GLU A 114 14.24 -16.74 5.05
N THR A 115 14.26 -16.28 3.78
CA THR A 115 14.41 -14.85 3.47
C THR A 115 13.26 -14.02 4.02
N TYR A 116 12.03 -14.55 4.02
CA TYR A 116 10.90 -13.87 4.63
C TYR A 116 10.99 -13.86 6.16
N ALA A 117 11.43 -14.96 6.78
CA ALA A 117 11.67 -15.00 8.22
C ALA A 117 12.75 -13.99 8.65
N ASP A 118 13.80 -13.82 7.84
CA ASP A 118 14.84 -12.80 8.06
C ASP A 118 14.23 -11.39 7.99
N LEU A 119 13.40 -11.11 6.97
CA LEU A 119 12.68 -9.86 6.87
C LEU A 119 11.80 -9.62 8.12
N LEU A 120 11.02 -10.60 8.57
CA LEU A 120 10.18 -10.46 9.77
C LEU A 120 11.01 -10.17 11.02
N ARG A 121 12.20 -10.75 11.16
CA ARG A 121 13.11 -10.43 12.28
C ARG A 121 13.60 -9.00 12.20
N ASP A 122 13.96 -8.52 11.01
CA ASP A 122 14.34 -7.12 10.81
C ASP A 122 13.18 -6.17 11.16
N LEU A 123 11.94 -6.50 10.74
CA LEU A 123 10.75 -5.71 11.05
C LEU A 123 10.46 -5.66 12.55
N ALA A 124 10.67 -6.76 13.27
CA ALA A 124 10.52 -6.81 14.72
C ALA A 124 11.49 -5.87 15.44
N VAL A 125 12.73 -5.73 14.91
CA VAL A 125 13.72 -4.79 15.45
C VAL A 125 13.30 -3.35 15.21
N VAL A 126 12.79 -3.02 14.01
CA VAL A 126 12.24 -1.68 13.71
C VAL A 126 11.04 -1.35 14.60
N ASP A 127 10.13 -2.30 14.79
CA ASP A 127 8.95 -2.12 15.63
C ASP A 127 9.33 -1.88 17.11
N ALA A 128 10.28 -2.64 17.63
CA ALA A 128 10.78 -2.49 19.01
C ALA A 128 11.63 -1.22 19.24
N ALA A 129 12.11 -0.55 18.19
CA ALA A 129 12.88 0.67 18.32
C ALA A 129 12.01 1.81 18.88
N THR A 130 12.55 2.62 19.79
CA THR A 130 11.92 3.86 20.25
C THR A 130 12.72 5.04 19.70
N LEU A 131 12.04 5.95 19.01
CA LEU A 131 12.64 7.13 18.42
C LEU A 131 12.32 8.36 19.27
N LYS A 132 13.34 9.15 19.60
CA LYS A 132 13.17 10.42 20.31
C LYS A 132 13.70 11.56 19.44
N PRO A 133 12.87 12.56 19.09
CA PRO A 133 13.32 13.73 18.35
C PRO A 133 14.49 14.42 19.04
N VAL A 134 15.42 14.94 18.25
CA VAL A 134 16.48 15.84 18.73
C VAL A 134 16.02 17.27 18.50
N GLU A 135 16.12 18.12 19.53
CA GLU A 135 15.83 19.55 19.38
C GLU A 135 16.84 20.19 18.42
N ARG A 136 16.33 20.91 17.42
CA ARG A 136 17.12 21.59 16.40
C ARG A 136 16.48 22.91 16.02
N ASP A 137 17.33 23.89 15.73
CA ASP A 137 16.92 25.25 15.34
C ASP A 137 16.58 25.35 13.84
N SER A 138 16.82 24.31 13.05
CA SER A 138 16.52 24.30 11.61
C SER A 138 16.17 22.91 11.08
N PHE A 139 15.25 22.88 10.14
CA PHE A 139 14.86 21.71 9.36
C PHE A 139 15.16 21.94 7.89
N GLY A 140 15.57 20.90 7.17
CA GLY A 140 15.60 20.92 5.71
C GLY A 140 14.18 20.86 5.15
N PHE A 141 13.98 21.35 3.93
CA PHE A 141 12.71 21.14 3.24
C PHE A 141 13.00 20.54 1.88
N SER A 142 12.52 19.32 1.66
CA SER A 142 12.38 18.76 0.32
C SER A 142 11.05 19.21 -0.28
N SER A 143 11.02 19.45 -1.59
CA SER A 143 9.76 19.56 -2.32
C SER A 143 9.20 18.19 -2.72
N ASN A 144 9.98 17.11 -2.62
CA ASN A 144 9.55 15.79 -3.05
C ASN A 144 8.59 15.19 -2.02
N ASP A 145 7.31 15.16 -2.38
CA ASP A 145 6.30 14.44 -1.62
C ASP A 145 6.35 12.93 -1.91
N PHE A 146 6.20 12.15 -0.85
CA PHE A 146 6.20 10.70 -0.93
C PHE A 146 5.25 10.11 0.12
N TRP A 147 4.95 8.83 -0.05
CA TRP A 147 4.10 8.06 0.83
C TRP A 147 4.75 6.71 1.06
N VAL A 148 4.65 6.22 2.29
CA VAL A 148 5.08 4.89 2.68
C VAL A 148 4.06 4.30 3.64
N GLN A 149 3.82 3.01 3.49
CA GLN A 149 2.91 2.24 4.33
C GLN A 149 3.48 0.85 4.53
N ALA A 150 3.32 0.33 5.74
CA ALA A 150 3.57 -1.08 6.03
C ALA A 150 2.47 -1.62 6.93
N ARG A 151 1.90 -2.76 6.55
CA ARG A 151 0.91 -3.46 7.35
C ARG A 151 1.27 -4.94 7.44
N LEU A 152 1.51 -5.43 8.65
CA LEU A 152 1.71 -6.86 8.92
C LEU A 152 0.48 -7.40 9.64
N THR A 153 -0.15 -8.44 9.11
CA THR A 153 -1.39 -9.00 9.65
C THR A 153 -1.26 -10.50 9.91
N ALA A 154 -1.58 -10.95 11.12
CA ALA A 154 -1.72 -12.36 11.48
C ALA A 154 -3.12 -12.59 12.05
N ASP A 155 -3.81 -13.65 11.62
CA ASP A 155 -5.18 -13.98 12.05
C ASP A 155 -6.14 -12.77 12.03
N ARG A 156 -6.06 -11.96 10.95
CA ARG A 156 -6.82 -10.72 10.74
C ARG A 156 -6.54 -9.59 11.74
N LYS A 157 -5.54 -9.73 12.61
CA LYS A 157 -5.08 -8.68 13.53
C LYS A 157 -3.81 -8.03 12.99
N ALA A 158 -3.79 -6.70 12.93
CA ALA A 158 -2.59 -5.96 12.59
C ALA A 158 -1.58 -6.06 13.75
N MET A 159 -0.37 -6.50 13.42
CA MET A 159 0.79 -6.48 14.31
C MET A 159 1.63 -5.22 14.10
N ILE A 160 1.75 -4.80 12.84
CA ILE A 160 2.37 -3.54 12.42
C ILE A 160 1.34 -2.83 11.52
N ASP A 161 1.11 -1.54 11.75
CA ASP A 161 0.25 -0.68 10.92
C ASP A 161 0.84 0.73 10.90
N LEU A 162 1.82 0.92 10.01
CA LEU A 162 2.57 2.16 9.85
C LEU A 162 2.17 2.82 8.54
N ASP A 163 2.04 4.13 8.56
CA ASP A 163 1.72 4.94 7.39
C ASP A 163 2.24 6.34 7.59
N TRP A 164 2.76 6.93 6.52
CA TRP A 164 3.15 8.31 6.53
C TRP A 164 3.15 8.88 5.10
N ALA A 165 2.72 10.14 4.96
CA ALA A 165 2.92 10.92 3.74
C ALA A 165 3.36 12.34 4.08
N GLY A 166 4.25 12.90 3.27
CA GLY A 166 4.82 14.21 3.51
C GLY A 166 6.06 14.45 2.68
N TYR A 167 6.94 15.31 3.19
CA TYR A 167 8.20 15.68 2.55
C TYR A 167 9.41 15.24 3.37
N GLU A 168 10.45 14.79 2.70
CA GLU A 168 11.72 14.46 3.34
C GLU A 168 12.29 15.69 4.09
N GLY A 169 12.89 15.45 5.26
CA GLY A 169 13.55 16.48 6.07
C GLY A 169 12.62 17.36 6.92
N THR A 170 11.30 17.16 6.84
CA THR A 170 10.33 17.91 7.67
C THR A 170 10.40 17.52 9.15
N ALA A 171 9.86 18.39 10.02
CA ALA A 171 9.86 18.18 11.48
C ALA A 171 9.20 16.86 11.94
N SER A 172 8.40 16.22 11.09
CA SER A 172 7.77 14.91 11.33
C SER A 172 8.61 13.73 10.84
N GLU A 173 9.91 13.89 10.55
CA GLU A 173 10.76 12.78 10.08
C GLU A 173 10.80 11.60 11.06
N VAL A 174 10.63 11.84 12.36
CA VAL A 174 10.50 10.78 13.38
C VAL A 174 9.29 9.86 13.12
N GLU A 175 8.20 10.40 12.58
CA GLU A 175 6.98 9.68 12.25
C GLU A 175 7.16 8.85 10.97
N TYR A 176 7.99 9.34 10.05
CA TYR A 176 8.38 8.65 8.82
C TYR A 176 9.40 7.51 9.04
N ALA A 177 10.31 7.66 9.99
CA ALA A 177 11.49 6.81 10.12
C ALA A 177 11.18 5.31 10.17
N LYS A 178 10.19 4.90 10.98
CA LYS A 178 9.77 3.49 11.04
C LYS A 178 9.12 3.00 9.74
N PRO A 179 8.05 3.62 9.19
CA PRO A 179 7.48 3.15 7.93
C PRO A 179 8.53 3.14 6.81
N GLY A 180 9.37 4.16 6.69
CA GLY A 180 10.46 4.22 5.71
C GLY A 180 11.44 3.04 5.83
N ALA A 181 11.90 2.74 7.05
CA ALA A 181 12.79 1.60 7.29
C ALA A 181 12.15 0.27 6.92
N VAL A 182 10.87 0.05 7.27
CA VAL A 182 10.14 -1.18 6.90
C VAL A 182 10.02 -1.31 5.38
N VAL A 183 9.63 -0.25 4.67
CA VAL A 183 9.55 -0.25 3.21
C VAL A 183 10.90 -0.55 2.58
N ALA A 184 11.97 0.11 3.03
CA ALA A 184 13.32 -0.10 2.51
C ALA A 184 13.82 -1.54 2.72
N LEU A 185 13.61 -2.11 3.90
CA LEU A 185 13.96 -3.50 4.20
C LEU A 185 13.20 -4.50 3.33
N ALA A 186 11.89 -4.27 3.16
CA ALA A 186 11.05 -5.10 2.30
C ALA A 186 11.46 -4.99 0.83
N ARG A 187 11.78 -3.78 0.33
CA ARG A 187 12.27 -3.58 -1.03
C ARG A 187 13.61 -4.27 -1.28
N ALA A 188 14.56 -4.12 -0.36
CA ALA A 188 15.85 -4.83 -0.43
C ALA A 188 15.67 -6.35 -0.45
N SER A 189 14.69 -6.90 0.29
CA SER A 189 14.43 -8.34 0.31
C SER A 189 13.88 -8.89 -1.02
N VAL A 190 13.29 -8.04 -1.87
CA VAL A 190 12.71 -8.45 -3.15
C VAL A 190 13.54 -8.06 -4.37
N GLU A 191 14.60 -7.26 -4.21
CA GLU A 191 15.40 -6.69 -5.29
C GLU A 191 15.98 -7.77 -6.23
N ALA A 192 16.47 -8.87 -5.67
CA ALA A 192 17.07 -9.97 -6.42
C ALA A 192 16.06 -11.03 -6.91
N LEU A 193 14.76 -10.82 -6.66
CA LEU A 193 13.75 -11.80 -7.08
C LEU A 193 13.43 -11.68 -8.57
N ASP A 194 13.20 -12.84 -9.20
CA ASP A 194 12.82 -12.91 -10.60
C ASP A 194 11.31 -12.66 -10.78
N PHE A 195 10.93 -11.39 -10.85
CA PHE A 195 9.55 -10.97 -11.08
C PHE A 195 9.10 -11.24 -12.53
N LYS A 196 7.98 -11.94 -12.67
CA LYS A 196 7.32 -12.21 -13.96
C LYS A 196 6.00 -11.46 -14.04
N GLU A 197 5.59 -11.08 -15.26
CA GLU A 197 4.24 -10.59 -15.52
C GLU A 197 3.19 -11.58 -15.01
N HIS A 198 2.12 -11.06 -14.40
CA HIS A 198 1.14 -11.89 -13.72
C HIS A 198 -0.29 -11.42 -14.00
N ALA A 199 -1.18 -12.37 -14.29
CA ALA A 199 -2.60 -12.13 -14.39
C ALA A 199 -3.24 -12.34 -13.01
N LEU A 200 -3.86 -11.28 -12.47
CA LEU A 200 -4.51 -11.32 -11.17
C LEU A 200 -5.60 -12.39 -11.09
N THR A 201 -5.54 -13.17 -10.03
CA THR A 201 -6.60 -14.11 -9.60
C THR A 201 -7.75 -13.36 -8.90
N ASP A 202 -8.91 -14.00 -8.78
CA ASP A 202 -10.06 -13.40 -8.08
C ASP A 202 -9.75 -13.05 -6.62
N GLU A 203 -8.96 -13.87 -5.94
CA GLU A 203 -8.53 -13.59 -4.56
C GLU A 203 -7.63 -12.35 -4.47
N GLU A 204 -6.68 -12.19 -5.40
CA GLU A 204 -5.80 -11.02 -5.42
C GLU A 204 -6.58 -9.74 -5.77
N ARG A 205 -7.61 -9.85 -6.63
CA ARG A 205 -8.52 -8.74 -6.91
C ARG A 205 -9.36 -8.35 -5.70
N GLY A 206 -9.90 -9.35 -4.99
CA GLY A 206 -10.64 -9.14 -3.76
C GLY A 206 -9.79 -8.48 -2.68
N TRP A 207 -8.55 -8.96 -2.49
CA TRP A 207 -7.57 -8.33 -1.60
C TRP A 207 -7.32 -6.87 -1.97
N ALA A 208 -7.10 -6.56 -3.25
CA ALA A 208 -6.84 -5.18 -3.68
C ALA A 208 -8.05 -4.26 -3.39
N SER A 209 -9.28 -4.75 -3.60
CA SER A 209 -10.53 -4.06 -3.25
C SER A 209 -10.66 -3.80 -1.75
N GLU A 210 -10.38 -4.81 -0.91
CA GLU A 210 -10.40 -4.69 0.55
C GLU A 210 -9.33 -3.70 1.06
N LYS A 211 -8.12 -3.79 0.52
CA LYS A 211 -7.03 -2.83 0.77
C LYS A 211 -7.46 -1.41 0.43
N PHE A 212 -8.02 -1.20 -0.77
CA PHE A 212 -8.51 0.11 -1.19
C PHE A 212 -9.58 0.64 -0.24
N ALA A 213 -10.58 -0.16 0.11
CA ALA A 213 -11.66 0.26 1.01
C ALA A 213 -11.16 0.63 2.41
N ARG A 214 -10.19 -0.13 2.93
CA ARG A 214 -9.56 0.11 4.23
C ARG A 214 -8.70 1.38 4.21
N ASP A 215 -7.80 1.49 3.23
CA ASP A 215 -6.84 2.59 3.14
C ASP A 215 -7.54 3.91 2.79
N TRP A 216 -8.62 3.86 1.99
CA TRP A 216 -9.43 5.03 1.67
C TRP A 216 -10.00 5.73 2.91
N LYS A 217 -10.43 4.97 3.92
CA LYS A 217 -10.92 5.54 5.19
C LYS A 217 -9.85 6.36 5.91
N LYS A 218 -8.59 5.99 5.76
CA LYS A 218 -7.45 6.66 6.39
C LYS A 218 -7.05 7.92 5.62
N PHE A 219 -7.02 7.86 4.28
CA PHE A 219 -6.41 8.93 3.49
C PHE A 219 -7.39 9.91 2.88
N ARG A 220 -8.71 9.63 2.88
CA ARG A 220 -9.71 10.46 2.17
C ARG A 220 -9.69 11.94 2.57
N ASP A 221 -9.41 12.22 3.85
CA ASP A 221 -9.48 13.56 4.45
C ASP A 221 -8.07 14.14 4.73
N GLU A 222 -7.00 13.38 4.42
CA GLU A 222 -5.62 13.74 4.74
C GLU A 222 -4.96 14.59 3.66
N LYS A 223 -4.52 15.80 4.00
CA LYS A 223 -4.03 16.79 3.02
C LYS A 223 -2.86 16.27 2.18
N PHE A 224 -1.89 15.57 2.79
CA PHE A 224 -0.68 15.12 2.12
C PHE A 224 -0.87 13.88 1.24
N HIS A 225 -2.03 13.21 1.34
CA HIS A 225 -2.33 12.00 0.58
C HIS A 225 -3.12 12.25 -0.71
N TRP A 226 -3.32 13.51 -1.12
CA TRP A 226 -4.13 13.85 -2.31
C TRP A 226 -3.71 13.08 -3.57
N TRP A 227 -2.40 12.95 -3.80
CA TRP A 227 -1.87 12.27 -4.97
C TRP A 227 -1.99 10.74 -4.84
N VAL A 228 -1.86 10.21 -3.62
CA VAL A 228 -2.06 8.79 -3.28
C VAL A 228 -3.52 8.40 -3.54
N ARG A 229 -4.48 9.24 -3.12
CA ARG A 229 -5.92 9.03 -3.37
C ARG A 229 -6.21 8.88 -4.86
N GLU A 230 -5.78 9.85 -5.66
CA GLU A 230 -5.98 9.85 -7.10
C GLU A 230 -5.47 8.55 -7.75
N ARG A 231 -4.23 8.17 -7.43
CA ARG A 231 -3.57 7.01 -8.05
C ARG A 231 -4.17 5.70 -7.54
N SER A 232 -4.56 5.62 -6.27
CA SER A 232 -5.25 4.45 -5.71
C SER A 232 -6.57 4.17 -6.42
N ILE A 233 -7.35 5.22 -6.75
CA ILE A 233 -8.60 5.10 -7.52
C ILE A 233 -8.32 4.57 -8.94
N VAL A 234 -7.26 5.06 -9.58
CA VAL A 234 -6.87 4.59 -10.92
C VAL A 234 -6.45 3.14 -10.87
N THR A 235 -5.57 2.79 -9.93
CA THR A 235 -5.04 1.44 -9.73
C THR A 235 -6.18 0.47 -9.47
N ILE A 236 -7.09 0.77 -8.54
CA ILE A 236 -8.18 -0.16 -8.20
C ILE A 236 -9.13 -0.40 -9.37
N GLY A 237 -9.32 0.57 -10.26
CA GLY A 237 -10.09 0.37 -11.49
C GLY A 237 -9.51 -0.72 -12.42
N VAL A 238 -8.23 -1.09 -12.26
CA VAL A 238 -7.55 -2.14 -13.04
C VAL A 238 -7.44 -3.44 -12.25
N VAL A 239 -6.98 -3.34 -11.01
CA VAL A 239 -6.59 -4.50 -10.21
C VAL A 239 -7.68 -5.00 -9.29
N GLY A 240 -8.71 -4.20 -9.03
CA GLY A 240 -9.82 -4.57 -8.15
C GLY A 240 -10.88 -5.44 -8.83
N ASP A 241 -11.94 -5.66 -8.08
CA ASP A 241 -13.18 -6.31 -8.49
C ASP A 241 -14.40 -5.46 -8.06
N LYS A 242 -15.60 -6.06 -8.11
CA LYS A 242 -16.84 -5.38 -7.73
C LYS A 242 -16.91 -4.99 -6.24
N ALA A 243 -16.09 -5.58 -5.36
CA ALA A 243 -16.08 -5.23 -3.94
C ALA A 243 -15.55 -3.81 -3.69
N ALA A 244 -14.85 -3.19 -4.66
CA ALA A 244 -14.44 -1.79 -4.58
C ALA A 244 -15.57 -0.78 -4.88
N LEU A 245 -16.69 -1.22 -5.49
CA LEU A 245 -17.77 -0.33 -5.93
C LEU A 245 -18.44 0.46 -4.81
N PRO A 246 -18.69 -0.09 -3.60
CA PRO A 246 -19.23 0.68 -2.49
C PRO A 246 -18.35 1.88 -2.11
N THR A 247 -17.03 1.68 -2.01
CA THR A 247 -16.09 2.77 -1.71
C THR A 247 -16.05 3.82 -2.81
N LEU A 248 -16.07 3.40 -4.08
CA LEU A 248 -16.13 4.33 -5.22
C LEU A 248 -17.46 5.10 -5.27
N ARG A 249 -18.57 4.45 -4.92
CA ARG A 249 -19.89 5.10 -4.79
C ARG A 249 -19.87 6.15 -3.71
N ASP A 250 -19.34 5.82 -2.53
CA ASP A 250 -19.26 6.75 -1.40
C ASP A 250 -18.39 7.96 -1.75
N LEU A 251 -17.25 7.75 -2.41
CA LEU A 251 -16.42 8.82 -2.97
C LEU A 251 -17.21 9.70 -3.93
N LEU A 252 -17.92 9.10 -4.88
CA LEU A 252 -18.73 9.82 -5.85
C LEU A 252 -19.95 10.49 -5.20
N ALA A 253 -20.41 10.07 -4.03
CA ALA A 253 -21.54 10.70 -3.34
C ALA A 253 -21.10 11.87 -2.44
N SER A 254 -19.84 11.90 -2.01
CA SER A 254 -19.32 12.95 -1.14
C SER A 254 -19.26 14.32 -1.82
N ASP A 255 -19.64 15.36 -1.09
CA ASP A 255 -19.38 16.74 -1.52
C ASP A 255 -17.88 17.03 -1.51
N PRO A 256 -17.36 17.82 -2.45
CA PRO A 256 -15.99 18.32 -2.36
C PRO A 256 -15.81 19.09 -1.04
N PRO A 257 -14.63 18.99 -0.40
CA PRO A 257 -14.40 19.67 0.87
C PRO A 257 -14.58 21.19 0.72
N LYS A 258 -15.26 21.79 1.71
CA LYS A 258 -15.79 23.17 1.68
C LYS A 258 -14.77 24.24 2.07
N ASP A 259 -13.53 23.86 2.33
CA ASP A 259 -12.47 24.64 2.96
C ASP A 259 -11.83 25.72 2.07
N GLY A 260 -12.46 26.07 0.94
CA GLY A 260 -12.17 27.29 0.15
C GLY A 260 -10.82 27.30 -0.58
N LEU A 261 -9.92 26.37 -0.26
CA LEU A 261 -8.78 26.01 -1.09
C LEU A 261 -9.30 25.08 -2.17
N THR A 262 -9.21 25.53 -3.43
CA THR A 262 -9.56 24.72 -4.59
C THR A 262 -8.60 23.53 -4.68
N ASP A 263 -8.90 22.45 -3.96
CA ASP A 263 -8.18 21.21 -4.10
C ASP A 263 -8.47 20.66 -5.50
N ALA A 264 -7.55 20.97 -6.43
CA ALA A 264 -7.62 20.47 -7.80
C ALA A 264 -7.66 18.93 -7.84
N SER A 265 -7.35 18.23 -6.73
CA SER A 265 -7.50 16.79 -6.58
C SER A 265 -8.95 16.32 -6.53
N ALA A 266 -9.88 17.08 -5.97
CA ALA A 266 -11.26 16.62 -5.80
C ALA A 266 -11.96 16.35 -7.14
N PRO A 267 -11.96 17.27 -8.14
CA PRO A 267 -12.47 16.96 -9.48
C PRO A 267 -11.74 15.81 -10.17
N ARG A 268 -10.43 15.64 -9.93
CA ARG A 268 -9.64 14.53 -10.47
C ARG A 268 -10.03 13.19 -9.86
N CYS A 269 -10.29 13.14 -8.55
CA CYS A 269 -10.79 11.94 -7.88
C CYS A 269 -12.15 11.51 -8.45
N VAL A 270 -13.07 12.45 -8.69
CA VAL A 270 -14.36 12.17 -9.36
C VAL A 270 -14.14 11.61 -10.77
N TYR A 271 -13.28 12.26 -11.55
CA TYR A 271 -12.91 11.80 -12.90
C TYR A 271 -12.35 10.37 -12.88
N TYR A 272 -11.39 10.07 -11.99
CA TYR A 272 -10.79 8.75 -11.89
C TYR A 272 -11.79 7.71 -11.37
N ALA A 273 -12.68 8.07 -10.45
CA ALA A 273 -13.68 7.17 -9.90
C ALA A 273 -14.71 6.75 -10.95
N ILE A 274 -15.18 7.68 -11.79
CA ILE A 274 -16.06 7.36 -12.93
C ILE A 274 -15.39 6.34 -13.86
N ASN A 275 -14.11 6.56 -14.18
CA ASN A 275 -13.34 5.64 -15.03
C ASN A 275 -13.13 4.27 -14.36
N ALA A 276 -12.83 4.25 -13.05
CA ALA A 276 -12.68 3.01 -12.30
C ALA A 276 -14.00 2.21 -12.27
N VAL A 277 -15.13 2.85 -12.01
CA VAL A 277 -16.45 2.20 -12.04
C VAL A 277 -16.75 1.65 -13.43
N THR A 278 -16.47 2.41 -14.48
CA THR A 278 -16.65 1.96 -15.88
C THR A 278 -15.83 0.69 -16.15
N ARG A 279 -14.58 0.63 -15.69
CA ARG A 279 -13.71 -0.55 -15.86
C ARG A 279 -14.20 -1.77 -15.09
N LEU A 280 -14.64 -1.58 -13.84
CA LEU A 280 -15.09 -2.65 -12.95
C LEU A 280 -16.46 -3.22 -13.36
N THR A 281 -17.35 -2.37 -13.89
CA THR A 281 -18.69 -2.76 -14.33
C THR A 281 -18.77 -3.13 -15.79
N LYS A 282 -17.76 -2.77 -16.60
CA LYS A 282 -17.77 -2.85 -18.07
C LYS A 282 -18.94 -2.10 -18.72
N LYS A 283 -19.47 -1.09 -18.02
CA LYS A 283 -20.60 -0.26 -18.48
C LYS A 283 -20.18 1.20 -18.51
N ASP A 284 -20.06 1.75 -19.72
CA ASP A 284 -19.82 3.17 -19.93
C ASP A 284 -21.14 3.92 -20.01
N VAL A 285 -21.33 4.92 -19.15
CA VAL A 285 -22.55 5.74 -19.09
C VAL A 285 -22.34 7.16 -19.65
N ARG A 286 -21.15 7.44 -20.20
CA ARG A 286 -20.82 8.74 -20.79
C ARG A 286 -21.53 8.94 -22.12
N ASP A 287 -21.94 10.18 -22.38
CA ASP A 287 -22.49 10.59 -23.70
C ASP A 287 -21.39 11.03 -24.68
N LYS A 288 -20.18 11.28 -24.16
CA LYS A 288 -19.05 11.86 -24.87
C LYS A 288 -17.77 11.11 -24.53
N PRO A 289 -16.71 11.23 -25.37
CA PRO A 289 -15.38 10.77 -25.01
C PRO A 289 -14.90 11.33 -23.67
N VAL A 290 -13.98 10.63 -23.03
CA VAL A 290 -13.53 10.92 -21.66
C VAL A 290 -12.95 12.34 -21.50
N GLU A 291 -12.41 12.90 -22.58
CA GLU A 291 -11.81 14.23 -22.65
C GLU A 291 -12.83 15.37 -22.62
N GLU A 292 -14.07 15.09 -23.06
CA GLU A 292 -15.17 16.07 -23.12
C GLU A 292 -16.26 15.77 -22.08
N MET A 293 -15.93 14.93 -21.10
CA MET A 293 -16.88 14.49 -20.10
C MET A 293 -17.35 15.65 -19.22
N ASP A 294 -18.66 15.90 -19.22
CA ASP A 294 -19.32 16.69 -18.18
C ASP A 294 -19.29 15.86 -16.89
N LEU A 295 -18.40 16.23 -15.97
CA LEU A 295 -18.15 15.49 -14.73
C LEU A 295 -19.40 15.36 -13.88
N GLU A 296 -20.18 16.43 -13.71
CA GLU A 296 -21.32 16.44 -12.80
C GLU A 296 -22.53 15.69 -13.40
N LYS A 297 -22.76 15.85 -14.71
CA LYS A 297 -23.78 15.04 -15.41
C LYS A 297 -23.43 13.55 -15.39
N THR A 298 -22.16 13.22 -15.64
CA THR A 298 -21.72 11.81 -15.71
C THR A 298 -21.69 11.18 -14.32
N ARG A 299 -21.22 11.91 -13.30
CA ARG A 299 -21.25 11.49 -11.90
C ARG A 299 -22.64 11.03 -11.47
N ARG A 300 -23.69 11.81 -11.77
CA ARG A 300 -25.08 11.44 -11.47
C ARG A 300 -25.50 10.14 -12.15
N LYS A 301 -25.20 9.98 -13.45
CA LYS A 301 -25.49 8.74 -14.18
C LYS A 301 -24.78 7.52 -13.60
N VAL A 302 -23.53 7.67 -13.19
CA VAL A 302 -22.76 6.59 -12.55
C VAL A 302 -23.38 6.23 -11.20
N LEU A 303 -23.71 7.23 -10.37
CA LEU A 303 -24.37 7.00 -9.09
C LEU A 303 -25.70 6.27 -9.25
N ASP A 304 -26.52 6.65 -10.25
CA ASP A 304 -27.77 5.95 -10.55
C ASP A 304 -27.50 4.50 -10.99
N ALA A 305 -26.51 4.27 -11.87
CA ALA A 305 -26.14 2.92 -12.29
C ALA A 305 -25.61 2.04 -11.15
N LEU A 306 -25.01 2.64 -10.12
CA LEU A 306 -24.51 1.94 -8.93
C LEU A 306 -25.59 1.66 -7.89
N ARG A 307 -26.78 2.27 -7.96
CA ARG A 307 -27.91 1.94 -7.07
C ARG A 307 -28.40 0.51 -7.26
N ASP A 308 -28.31 0.02 -8.49
CA ASP A 308 -28.82 -1.29 -8.90
C ASP A 308 -27.81 -2.42 -8.71
N VAL A 309 -26.56 -2.09 -8.35
CA VAL A 309 -25.49 -3.06 -8.13
C VAL A 309 -25.49 -3.43 -6.64
N LYS A 310 -25.98 -4.64 -6.33
CA LYS A 310 -25.91 -5.25 -4.99
C LYS A 310 -24.51 -5.75 -4.68
#